data_AF-A0A7X8UU02-F1
#
_entry.id   AF-A0A7X8UU02-F1
#
_cell.length_a   1.000
_cell.length_b   1.000
_cell.length_c   1.000
_cell.angle_alpha   90.00
_cell.angle_beta   90.00
_cell.angle_gamma   90.00
#
_symmetry.space_group_name_H-M   'P 1'
#
loop_
_entity.id
_entity.type
_entity.pdbx_description
1 polymer ?
#
loop_
_entity_poly.entity_id
_entity_poly.type
_entity_poly.pdbx_seq_one_letter_code
_entity_poly.pdbx_strand_id
1 'polypeptide(L)'
;MTEYTHTINIIVPLAIVDEANYFASIIDPDTGGNKTFGNLQLSADGSEPATHTGATGKIKQIVVDWLNELYQGIIPGVFVEAGATQEQLLTLLPMMTIGIDEPWQTTLDRAGVMMISDPVLA
;
A
#
# COMPACT_ATOMS: atom_id res chain seq x y z
N MET A 1 19.89 -14.26 -8.38
CA MET A 1 18.44 -14.07 -8.20
C MET A 1 18.24 -12.64 -7.70
N THR A 2 17.45 -11.81 -8.38
CA THR A 2 17.04 -10.53 -7.79
C THR A 2 16.09 -10.83 -6.65
N GLU A 3 16.58 -10.69 -5.43
CA GLU A 3 15.98 -11.25 -4.22
C GLU A 3 14.81 -10.36 -3.76
N TYR A 4 13.71 -11.01 -3.35
CA TYR A 4 12.58 -10.34 -2.71
C TYR A 4 12.94 -10.11 -1.24
N THR A 5 13.62 -9.01 -0.96
CA THR A 5 14.28 -8.78 0.33
C THR A 5 13.43 -8.02 1.33
N HIS A 6 12.42 -7.28 0.87
CA HIS A 6 11.67 -6.34 1.71
C HIS A 6 10.28 -6.88 2.02
N THR A 7 9.86 -6.83 3.28
CA THR A 7 8.45 -7.06 3.64
C THR A 7 7.68 -5.78 3.43
N ILE A 8 6.52 -5.85 2.77
CA ILE A 8 5.58 -4.74 2.65
C ILE A 8 4.24 -5.13 3.28
N ASN A 9 3.66 -4.22 4.04
CA ASN A 9 2.30 -4.31 4.57
C ASN A 9 1.51 -3.15 3.97
N ILE A 10 0.39 -3.44 3.33
CA ILE A 10 -0.47 -2.44 2.72
C ILE A 10 -1.86 -2.56 3.33
N ILE A 11 -2.40 -1.46 3.86
CA ILE A 11 -3.79 -1.37 4.33
C ILE A 11 -4.50 -0.29 3.51
N VAL A 12 -5.71 -0.60 3.01
CA VAL A 12 -6.54 0.31 2.21
C VAL A 12 -8.00 0.31 2.67
N PRO A 13 -8.74 1.41 2.49
CA PRO A 13 -10.18 1.42 2.69
C PRO A 13 -10.90 0.44 1.77
N LEU A 14 -11.97 -0.20 2.26
CA LEU A 14 -12.81 -1.10 1.43
C LEU A 14 -13.46 -0.38 0.24
N ALA A 15 -13.62 0.95 0.33
CA ALA A 15 -14.21 1.77 -0.72
C ALA A 15 -13.34 1.91 -1.99
N ILE A 16 -12.05 1.54 -1.93
CA ILE A 16 -11.10 1.67 -3.05
C ILE A 16 -10.42 0.34 -3.42
N VAL A 17 -11.07 -0.78 -3.11
CA VAL A 17 -10.47 -2.13 -3.27
C VAL A 17 -10.12 -2.42 -4.72
N ASP A 18 -10.94 -1.98 -5.67
CA ASP A 18 -10.72 -2.24 -7.09
C ASP A 18 -9.50 -1.45 -7.60
N GLU A 19 -9.38 -0.18 -7.23
CA GLU A 19 -8.24 0.67 -7.57
C GLU A 19 -6.95 0.20 -6.89
N ALA A 20 -7.03 -0.24 -5.62
CA ALA A 20 -5.90 -0.80 -4.89
C ALA A 20 -5.42 -2.13 -5.50
N ASN A 21 -6.35 -2.98 -5.93
CA ASN A 21 -6.03 -4.22 -6.63
C ASN A 21 -5.45 -3.96 -8.03
N TYR A 22 -5.93 -2.95 -8.75
CA TYR A 22 -5.31 -2.50 -10.00
C TYR A 22 -3.86 -2.05 -9.75
N PHE A 23 -3.61 -1.21 -8.75
CA PHE A 23 -2.25 -0.80 -8.37
C PHE A 23 -1.37 -2.01 -7.99
N ALA A 24 -1.90 -2.96 -7.24
CA ALA A 24 -1.20 -4.19 -6.88
C ALA A 24 -0.73 -4.98 -8.11
N SER A 25 -1.53 -5.01 -9.19
CA SER A 25 -1.15 -5.69 -10.44
C SER A 25 0.02 -5.03 -11.17
N ILE A 26 0.25 -3.74 -10.95
CA ILE A 26 1.36 -3.01 -11.58
C ILE A 26 2.67 -3.30 -10.83
N ILE A 27 2.62 -3.30 -9.49
CA ILE A 27 3.80 -3.56 -8.64
C ILE A 27 4.18 -5.05 -8.59
N ASP A 28 3.18 -5.92 -8.65
CA ASP A 28 3.33 -7.38 -8.64
C ASP A 28 2.33 -7.99 -9.63
N PRO A 29 2.75 -8.14 -10.90
CA PRO A 29 1.93 -8.74 -11.96
C PRO A 29 1.42 -10.15 -11.64
N ASP A 30 2.12 -10.90 -10.77
CA ASP A 30 1.74 -12.26 -10.41
C ASP A 30 0.44 -12.28 -9.57
N THR A 31 0.06 -11.15 -8.96
CA THR A 31 -1.19 -11.03 -8.19
C THR A 31 -2.44 -10.99 -9.07
N GLY A 32 -2.29 -10.70 -10.37
CA GLY A 32 -3.41 -10.64 -11.33
C GLY A 32 -4.46 -9.54 -11.06
N GLY A 33 -4.24 -8.68 -10.06
CA GLY A 33 -5.02 -7.46 -9.84
C GLY A 33 -6.45 -7.63 -9.36
N ASN A 34 -6.80 -8.76 -8.77
CA ASN A 34 -8.18 -9.03 -8.32
C ASN A 34 -8.27 -9.85 -7.03
N LYS A 35 -7.14 -10.12 -6.36
CA LYS A 35 -7.10 -10.95 -5.13
C LYS A 35 -6.15 -10.48 -4.04
N THR A 36 -5.51 -9.33 -4.21
CA THR A 36 -4.56 -8.81 -3.21
C THR A 36 -5.31 -8.24 -2.00
N PHE A 37 -6.36 -7.47 -2.25
CA PHE A 37 -7.16 -6.79 -1.23
C PHE A 37 -8.62 -7.26 -1.22
N GLY A 38 -9.28 -7.19 -0.06
CA GLY A 38 -10.72 -7.47 0.13
C GLY A 38 -11.02 -8.65 1.05
N ASN A 39 -10.08 -9.59 1.21
CA ASN A 39 -10.28 -10.81 2.00
C ASN A 39 -9.97 -10.62 3.50
N LEU A 40 -8.92 -9.86 3.82
CA LEU A 40 -8.58 -9.53 5.20
C LEU A 40 -9.33 -8.27 5.59
N GLN A 41 -10.52 -8.40 6.18
CA GLN A 41 -11.33 -7.26 6.59
C GLN A 41 -10.89 -6.74 7.96
N LEU A 42 -10.67 -5.43 8.05
CA LEU A 42 -10.09 -4.75 9.20
C LEU A 42 -11.01 -3.61 9.67
N SER A 43 -11.12 -3.47 10.99
CA SER A 43 -11.75 -2.33 11.64
C SER A 43 -10.82 -1.83 12.74
N ALA A 44 -10.60 -0.52 12.80
CA ALA A 44 -9.68 0.13 13.72
C ALA A 44 -10.01 -0.17 15.20
N ASP A 45 -11.30 -0.24 15.50
CA ASP A 45 -11.87 -0.38 16.83
C ASP A 45 -12.58 -1.73 17.03
N GLY A 46 -12.46 -2.64 16.06
CA GLY A 46 -13.15 -3.92 16.05
C GLY A 46 -14.66 -3.84 15.79
N SER A 47 -15.19 -2.67 15.41
CA SER A 47 -16.60 -2.52 15.05
C SER A 47 -16.93 -3.11 13.68
N GLU A 48 -18.18 -3.55 13.51
CA GLU A 48 -18.75 -3.91 12.21
C GLU A 48 -19.54 -2.73 11.61
N PRO A 49 -19.59 -2.61 10.26
CA PRO A 49 -18.84 -3.39 9.29
C PRO A 49 -17.37 -2.96 9.26
N ALA A 50 -16.50 -3.86 8.81
CA ALA A 50 -15.12 -3.51 8.52
C ALA A 50 -15.05 -2.32 7.56
N THR A 51 -14.02 -1.49 7.72
CA THR A 51 -13.82 -0.28 6.92
C THR A 51 -12.59 -0.38 6.02
N HIS A 52 -11.68 -1.31 6.32
CA HIS A 52 -10.41 -1.47 5.65
C HIS A 52 -10.14 -2.92 5.27
N THR A 53 -9.13 -3.11 4.45
CA THR A 53 -8.55 -4.41 4.16
C THR A 53 -7.04 -4.32 4.02
N GLY A 54 -6.33 -5.43 4.30
CA GLY A 54 -4.87 -5.46 4.29
C GLY A 54 -4.28 -6.60 3.47
N ALA A 55 -3.04 -6.42 3.06
CA ALA A 55 -2.20 -7.45 2.46
C ALA A 55 -0.75 -7.31 2.93
N THR A 56 -0.07 -8.45 3.11
CA THR A 56 1.35 -8.51 3.41
C THR A 56 2.05 -9.30 2.33
N GLY A 57 3.17 -8.79 1.84
CA GLY A 57 3.94 -9.40 0.75
C GLY A 57 5.43 -9.19 0.88
N LYS A 58 6.18 -9.82 -0.03
CA LYS A 58 7.61 -9.56 -0.22
C LYS A 58 7.81 -8.86 -1.56
N ILE A 59 8.63 -7.81 -1.58
CA ILE A 59 8.90 -7.02 -2.79
C ILE A 59 10.41 -6.89 -3.03
N LYS A 60 10.76 -6.55 -4.27
CA LYS A 60 12.13 -6.24 -4.70
C LYS A 60 12.46 -4.78 -4.40
N GLN A 61 13.75 -4.45 -4.31
CA GLN A 61 14.23 -3.07 -4.14
C GLN A 61 13.63 -2.09 -5.17
N ILE A 62 13.48 -2.49 -6.43
CA ILE A 62 12.94 -1.61 -7.48
C ILE A 62 11.52 -1.10 -7.18
N VAL A 63 10.70 -1.88 -6.47
CA VAL A 63 9.36 -1.45 -6.05
C VAL A 63 9.45 -0.37 -4.97
N VAL A 64 10.43 -0.48 -4.06
CA VAL A 64 10.72 0.56 -3.06
C VAL A 64 11.14 1.86 -3.74
N ASP A 65 11.99 1.76 -4.77
CA ASP A 65 12.46 2.92 -5.53
C ASP A 65 11.29 3.61 -6.24
N TRP A 66 10.37 2.85 -6.85
CA TRP A 66 9.14 3.38 -7.45
C TRP A 66 8.23 4.08 -6.44
N LEU A 67 8.05 3.52 -5.24
CA LEU A 67 7.27 4.16 -4.19
C LEU A 67 7.91 5.49 -3.74
N ASN A 68 9.24 5.52 -3.60
CA ASN A 68 9.97 6.75 -3.26
C ASN A 68 9.83 7.84 -4.33
N GLU A 69 9.89 7.46 -5.62
CA GLU A 69 9.64 8.37 -6.74
C GLU A 69 8.21 8.93 -6.66
N LEU A 70 7.22 8.07 -6.45
CA LEU A 70 5.82 8.45 -6.28
C LEU A 70 5.62 9.44 -5.13
N TYR A 71 6.26 9.21 -3.97
CA TYR A 71 6.24 10.15 -2.84
C TYR A 71 6.88 11.51 -3.14
N GLN A 72 7.81 11.56 -4.09
CA GLN A 72 8.42 12.81 -4.57
C GLN A 72 7.62 13.47 -5.70
N GLY A 73 6.46 12.91 -6.06
CA GLY A 73 5.61 13.40 -7.16
C GLY A 73 6.11 13.00 -8.54
N ILE A 74 7.03 12.04 -8.64
CA ILE A 74 7.54 11.47 -9.88
C ILE A 74 6.74 10.21 -10.19
N ILE A 75 6.20 10.09 -11.40
CA ILE A 75 5.46 8.88 -11.81
C ILE A 75 6.46 7.91 -12.46
N PRO A 76 6.71 6.73 -11.88
CA PRO A 76 7.61 5.75 -12.48
C PRO A 76 7.05 5.25 -13.82
N GLY A 77 7.94 4.99 -14.78
CA GLY A 77 7.55 4.61 -16.15
C GLY A 77 6.61 3.40 -16.23
N VAL A 78 6.76 2.42 -15.32
CA VAL A 78 5.89 1.22 -15.25
C VAL A 78 4.41 1.57 -15.04
N PHE A 79 4.12 2.63 -14.27
CA PHE A 79 2.75 3.07 -14.05
C PHE A 79 2.18 3.77 -15.28
N VAL A 80 3.01 4.53 -16.01
CA VAL A 80 2.62 5.16 -17.27
C VAL A 80 2.34 4.10 -18.34
N GLU A 81 3.19 3.08 -18.44
CA GLU A 81 3.04 1.95 -19.37
C GLU A 81 1.77 1.13 -19.08
N ALA A 82 1.43 0.98 -17.80
CA ALA A 82 0.18 0.35 -17.38
C ALA A 82 -1.06 1.23 -17.64
N GLY A 83 -0.89 2.51 -17.98
CA GLY A 83 -1.99 3.46 -18.22
C GLY A 83 -2.55 4.09 -16.96
N ALA A 84 -1.85 4.02 -15.82
CA ALA A 84 -2.26 4.72 -14.61
C ALA A 84 -2.10 6.25 -14.78
N THR A 85 -3.12 7.00 -14.39
CA THR A 85 -3.06 8.47 -14.41
C THR A 85 -2.40 9.01 -13.15
N GLN A 86 -1.81 10.20 -13.25
CA GLN A 86 -1.26 10.90 -12.09
C GLN A 86 -2.30 11.11 -10.99
N GLU A 87 -3.53 11.43 -11.37
CA GLU A 87 -4.65 11.63 -10.44
C GLU A 87 -5.00 10.34 -9.68
N GLN A 88 -5.02 9.19 -10.36
CA GLN A 88 -5.25 7.89 -9.72
C GLN A 88 -4.17 7.57 -8.69
N LEU A 89 -2.90 7.76 -9.06
CA LEU A 89 -1.77 7.46 -8.17
C LEU A 89 -1.72 8.41 -6.96
N LEU A 90 -1.95 9.71 -7.18
CA LEU A 90 -2.01 10.70 -6.10
C LEU A 90 -3.24 10.52 -5.20
N THR A 91 -4.31 9.89 -5.67
CA THR A 91 -5.48 9.53 -4.85
C THR A 91 -5.22 8.25 -4.05
N LEU A 92 -4.52 7.28 -4.64
CA LEU A 92 -4.25 5.99 -4.01
C LEU A 92 -3.19 6.06 -2.92
N LEU A 93 -2.07 6.74 -3.17
CA LEU A 93 -0.93 6.75 -2.25
C LEU A 93 -1.25 7.26 -0.83
N PRO A 94 -2.04 8.33 -0.63
CA PRO A 94 -2.42 8.79 0.70
C PRO A 94 -3.43 7.87 1.42
N MET A 95 -4.15 7.05 0.66
CA MET A 95 -5.15 6.10 1.18
C MET A 95 -4.55 4.74 1.51
N MET A 96 -3.27 4.53 1.16
CA MET A 96 -2.53 3.30 1.44
C MET A 96 -1.59 3.51 2.63
N THR A 97 -1.78 2.73 3.68
CA THR A 97 -0.77 2.63 4.75
C THR A 97 0.24 1.59 4.31
N ILE A 98 1.47 2.00 3.99
CA ILE A 98 2.52 1.11 3.46
C ILE A 98 3.67 0.96 4.45
N GLY A 99 3.70 -0.12 5.24
CA GLY A 99 4.84 -0.44 6.12
C GLY A 99 5.89 -1.29 5.40
N ILE A 100 7.16 -0.89 5.38
CA ILE A 100 8.27 -1.67 4.79
C ILE A 100 9.38 -1.92 5.81
N ASP A 101 9.37 -3.09 6.45
CA ASP A 101 10.28 -3.53 7.55
C ASP A 101 10.56 -2.50 8.69
N GLU A 102 10.85 -2.97 9.91
CA GLU A 102 10.84 -2.15 11.13
C GLU A 102 11.72 -0.86 11.18
N PRO A 103 12.82 -0.69 10.42
CA PRO A 103 13.62 0.55 10.49
C PRO A 103 12.93 1.81 9.92
N TRP A 104 11.82 1.67 9.19
CA TRP A 104 11.20 2.78 8.43
C TRP A 104 9.90 3.34 9.02
N GLN A 105 9.54 2.95 10.25
CA GLN A 105 8.46 3.58 11.05
C GLN A 105 8.51 5.12 10.97
N THR A 106 9.72 5.68 10.95
CA THR A 106 10.02 7.12 10.91
C THR A 106 9.64 7.86 9.62
N THR A 107 9.34 7.17 8.51
CA THR A 107 8.99 7.84 7.23
C THR A 107 7.48 7.91 6.99
N LEU A 108 6.71 6.96 7.51
CA LEU A 108 5.24 7.04 7.51
C LEU A 108 4.73 8.00 8.61
N ASP A 109 5.40 8.05 9.75
CA ASP A 109 5.16 9.06 10.79
C ASP A 109 5.32 10.50 10.25
N ARG A 110 6.16 10.71 9.23
CA ARG A 110 6.36 12.01 8.57
C ARG A 110 5.28 12.38 7.54
N ALA A 111 4.49 11.40 7.07
CA ALA A 111 3.42 11.61 6.09
C ALA A 111 2.05 11.91 6.74
N GLY A 112 1.95 11.87 8.08
CA GLY A 112 0.70 12.12 8.80
C GLY A 112 -0.34 11.00 8.65
N VAL A 113 0.06 9.83 8.13
CA VAL A 113 -0.75 8.62 8.17
C VAL A 113 -0.68 8.12 9.61
N MET A 114 -1.68 8.51 10.40
CA MET A 114 -1.86 8.04 11.76
C MET A 114 -1.96 6.50 11.71
N MET A 115 -0.92 5.82 12.15
CA MET A 115 -1.08 4.48 12.70
C MET A 115 -2.19 4.60 13.73
N ILE A 116 -3.22 3.78 13.64
CA ILE A 116 -4.08 3.50 14.79
C ILE A 116 -3.14 2.81 15.79
N SER A 117 -2.40 3.62 16.53
CA SER A 117 -1.78 3.21 17.78
C SER A 117 -2.96 2.96 18.69
N ASP A 118 -3.09 1.73 19.17
CA ASP A 118 -3.96 1.37 20.27
C ASP A 118 -3.97 2.50 21.32
N PRO A 119 -5.15 3.05 21.69
CA PRO A 119 -5.22 3.84 22.90
C PRO A 119 -5.08 2.88 24.07
N VAL A 120 -3.87 2.84 24.63
CA VAL A 120 -3.61 2.67 26.06
C VAL A 120 -4.58 1.71 26.78
N LEU A 121 -4.15 0.47 26.99
CA LEU A 121 -4.54 -0.27 28.18
C LEU A 121 -3.27 -0.60 28.98
N ALA A 122 -3.07 0.25 29.99
CA ALA A 122 -2.50 0.02 31.31
C ALA A 122 -1.63 -1.22 31.55
#